data_AF-A0A2X2IW58-F1
#
_entry.id   AF-A0A2X2IW58-F1
#
_cell.length_a   1.000
_cell.length_b   1.000
_cell.length_c   1.000
_cell.angle_alpha   90.00
_cell.angle_beta   90.00
_cell.angle_gamma   90.00
#
_symmetry.space_group_name_H-M   'P 1'
#
loop_
_entity.id
_entity.type
_entity.pdbx_description
1 polymer ?
#
loop_
_entity_poly.entity_id
_entity_poly.type
_entity_poly.pdbx_seq_one_letter_code
_entity_poly.pdbx_strand_id
1 'polypeptide(L)'
;MCLSTIFSSSVFRRKEFFERLQTLEFLYLIGLGAAGIGNKKPTTCNGANLAYRKDIFKQMGGFKGIDELASGDDELFLHKVAEQYPDRIIFCKSQDAVVYTDAKPDLKSFISQRRRWASKSTKYKNKGVIALGISIWFFNLLILVAAVLALCGVKFVAWVVLFALLLKMTVEFLFIQPLTRFASRNELLWYLPLLSLAHILYLAYIGILGNVGKYDWKGRQVK
;
A
#
# COMPACT_ATOMS: atom_id res chain seq x y z
N MET A 1 4.59 18.45 -7.09
CA MET A 1 4.48 17.09 -7.69
C MET A 1 3.11 16.57 -7.30
N CYS A 2 2.19 16.28 -8.23
CA CYS A 2 0.81 15.82 -7.93
C CYS A 2 0.78 14.29 -7.84
N LEU A 3 0.14 13.77 -6.80
CA LEU A 3 -0.11 12.34 -6.56
C LEU A 3 -1.56 12.14 -6.13
N SER A 4 -2.36 11.39 -6.88
CA SER A 4 -3.70 10.93 -6.45
C SER A 4 -4.33 9.87 -7.37
N THR A 5 -3.72 8.69 -7.61
CA THR A 5 -4.45 7.62 -8.33
C THR A 5 -5.65 7.18 -7.49
N ILE A 6 -6.76 6.73 -8.10
CA ILE A 6 -7.80 5.94 -7.44
C ILE A 6 -8.15 4.79 -8.39
N PHE A 7 -8.30 3.57 -7.93
CA PHE A 7 -8.82 2.50 -8.79
C PHE A 7 -10.33 2.74 -9.04
N SER A 8 -10.76 2.71 -10.30
CA SER A 8 -12.19 2.54 -10.62
C SER A 8 -12.32 1.42 -11.62
N SER A 9 -13.34 0.59 -11.39
CA SER A 9 -13.73 -0.51 -12.23
C SER A 9 -14.39 -0.01 -13.52
N SER A 10 -14.01 -0.64 -14.64
CA SER A 10 -14.90 -0.81 -15.78
C SER A 10 -15.49 -2.24 -15.71
N VAL A 11 -16.74 -2.33 -15.27
CA VAL A 11 -17.77 -3.36 -15.54
C VAL A 11 -17.33 -4.84 -15.70
N PHE A 12 -17.60 -5.73 -14.69
CA PHE A 12 -18.21 -7.08 -14.88
C PHE A 12 -18.58 -7.82 -13.55
N ARG A 13 -19.82 -8.35 -13.48
CA ARG A 13 -20.60 -8.78 -12.28
C ARG A 13 -20.05 -9.83 -11.29
N ARG A 14 -18.97 -10.57 -11.59
CA ARG A 14 -18.36 -11.53 -10.63
C ARG A 14 -16.92 -11.16 -10.24
N LYS A 15 -16.29 -10.32 -11.06
CA LYS A 15 -15.03 -9.64 -10.75
C LYS A 15 -15.22 -8.51 -9.74
N GLU A 16 -16.43 -7.98 -9.67
CA GLU A 16 -16.82 -6.85 -8.83
C GLU A 16 -16.41 -6.98 -7.35
N PHE A 17 -16.52 -8.15 -6.72
CA PHE A 17 -16.20 -8.32 -5.29
C PHE A 17 -14.69 -8.22 -5.01
N PHE A 18 -13.89 -9.00 -5.73
CA PHE A 18 -12.43 -8.99 -5.55
C PHE A 18 -11.83 -7.66 -5.99
N GLU A 19 -12.39 -7.05 -7.03
CA GLU A 19 -12.05 -5.69 -7.47
C GLU A 19 -12.39 -4.64 -6.42
N ARG A 20 -13.56 -4.73 -5.76
CA ARG A 20 -13.93 -3.82 -4.65
C ARG A 20 -12.98 -3.95 -3.46
N LEU A 21 -12.59 -5.17 -3.09
CA LEU A 21 -11.55 -5.40 -2.07
C LEU A 21 -10.20 -4.80 -2.46
N GLN A 22 -9.76 -5.01 -3.71
CA GLN A 22 -8.53 -4.39 -4.24
C GLN A 22 -8.61 -2.86 -4.27
N THR A 23 -9.79 -2.30 -4.58
CA THR A 23 -10.01 -0.85 -4.61
C THR A 23 -9.89 -0.27 -3.20
N LEU A 24 -10.54 -0.89 -2.22
CA LEU A 24 -10.45 -0.48 -0.81
C LEU A 24 -9.01 -0.61 -0.28
N GLU A 25 -8.33 -1.71 -0.59
CA GLU A 25 -6.92 -1.92 -0.22
C GLU A 25 -6.02 -0.85 -0.86
N PHE A 26 -6.26 -0.52 -2.12
CA PHE A 26 -5.43 0.46 -2.80
C PHE A 26 -5.68 1.88 -2.26
N LEU A 27 -6.90 2.19 -1.80
CA LEU A 27 -7.19 3.42 -1.07
C LEU A 27 -6.35 3.55 0.22
N TYR A 28 -6.01 2.44 0.91
CA TYR A 28 -5.06 2.52 2.03
C TYR A 28 -3.68 2.99 1.59
N LEU A 29 -3.18 2.51 0.44
CA LEU A 29 -1.87 2.92 -0.08
C LEU A 29 -1.85 4.37 -0.53
N ILE A 30 -2.91 4.84 -1.20
CA ILE A 30 -3.08 6.26 -1.56
C ILE A 30 -3.13 7.10 -0.29
N GLY A 31 -3.88 6.66 0.71
CA GLY A 31 -3.98 7.29 2.02
C GLY A 31 -2.64 7.40 2.72
N LEU A 32 -1.83 6.34 2.67
CA LEU A 32 -0.49 6.32 3.25
C LEU A 32 0.44 7.32 2.55
N GLY A 33 0.38 7.39 1.22
CA GLY A 33 1.11 8.40 0.44
C GLY A 33 0.67 9.83 0.78
N ALA A 34 -0.65 10.07 0.85
CA ALA A 34 -1.23 11.36 1.23
C ALA A 34 -0.83 11.78 2.64
N ALA A 35 -0.91 10.86 3.61
CA ALA A 35 -0.51 11.09 5.00
C ALA A 35 1.00 11.36 5.12
N GLY A 36 1.82 10.61 4.39
CA GLY A 36 3.27 10.83 4.32
C GLY A 36 3.61 12.23 3.80
N ILE A 37 2.98 12.65 2.70
CA ILE A 37 3.15 13.99 2.14
C ILE A 37 2.67 15.06 3.12
N GLY A 38 1.49 14.89 3.72
CA GLY A 38 0.95 15.82 4.73
C GLY A 38 1.85 15.97 5.96
N ASN A 39 2.55 14.91 6.35
CA ASN A 39 3.53 14.89 7.43
C ASN A 39 4.94 15.35 7.00
N LYS A 40 5.09 15.91 5.79
CA LYS A 40 6.39 16.30 5.20
C LYS A 40 7.41 15.17 5.13
N LYS A 41 6.94 13.92 5.10
CA LYS A 41 7.74 12.70 4.96
C LYS A 41 7.14 11.82 3.86
N PRO A 42 7.24 12.22 2.57
CA PRO A 42 6.69 11.44 1.46
C PRO A 42 7.29 10.02 1.45
N THR A 43 6.42 9.01 1.42
CA THR A 43 6.81 7.61 1.60
C THR A 43 6.64 6.78 0.33
N THR A 44 5.51 6.93 -0.36
CA THR A 44 5.14 6.16 -1.54
C THR A 44 4.39 7.05 -2.52
N CYS A 45 4.45 6.67 -3.79
CA CYS A 45 3.69 7.24 -4.88
C CYS A 45 3.28 6.15 -5.87
N ASN A 46 2.29 6.45 -6.70
CA ASN A 46 1.93 5.60 -7.82
C ASN A 46 2.34 6.28 -9.13
N GLY A 47 3.25 5.67 -9.88
CA GLY A 47 3.68 6.13 -11.20
C GLY A 47 2.55 6.27 -12.22
N ALA A 48 1.41 5.58 -12.04
CA ALA A 48 0.23 5.76 -12.89
C ALA A 48 -0.49 7.10 -12.69
N ASN A 49 -0.26 7.79 -11.57
CA ASN A 49 -0.75 9.15 -11.36
C ASN A 49 0.31 10.00 -10.66
N LEU A 50 1.41 10.23 -11.37
CA LEU A 50 2.52 11.03 -10.88
C LEU A 50 2.88 12.12 -11.88
N ALA A 51 2.89 13.37 -11.42
CA ALA A 51 3.31 14.52 -12.22
C ALA A 51 4.43 15.32 -11.54
N TYR A 52 5.52 15.57 -12.26
CA TYR A 52 6.64 16.40 -11.82
C TYR A 52 7.11 17.33 -12.94
N ARG A 53 7.72 18.46 -12.57
CA ARG A 53 8.25 19.41 -13.57
C ARG A 53 9.52 18.84 -14.22
N LYS A 54 9.66 19.10 -15.52
CA LYS A 54 10.79 18.60 -16.33
C LYS A 54 12.16 19.13 -15.86
N ASP A 55 12.20 20.36 -15.36
CA ASP A 55 13.41 20.96 -14.80
C ASP A 55 13.87 20.24 -13.51
N ILE A 56 12.95 19.92 -12.61
CA ILE A 56 13.23 19.10 -11.41
C ILE A 56 13.77 17.72 -11.82
N PHE A 57 13.15 17.07 -12.80
CA PHE A 57 13.65 15.78 -13.29
C PHE A 57 15.10 15.86 -13.79
N LYS A 58 15.41 16.87 -14.60
CA LYS A 58 16.78 17.11 -15.09
C LYS A 58 17.74 17.42 -13.94
N GLN A 59 17.35 18.27 -13.01
CA GLN A 59 18.16 18.67 -11.86
C GLN A 59 18.52 17.48 -10.96
N MET A 60 17.59 16.54 -10.78
CA MET A 60 17.81 15.31 -10.02
C MET A 60 18.62 14.25 -10.79
N GLY A 61 19.07 14.56 -12.01
CA GLY A 61 19.77 13.61 -12.88
C GLY A 61 18.89 12.48 -13.40
N GLY A 62 17.57 12.71 -13.47
CA GLY A 62 16.57 11.70 -13.80
C GLY A 62 16.62 10.49 -12.88
N PHE A 63 16.54 9.29 -13.48
CA PHE A 63 16.61 8.01 -12.76
C PHE A 63 18.04 7.52 -12.48
N LYS A 64 19.07 8.31 -12.78
CA LYS A 64 20.45 7.91 -12.50
C LYS A 64 20.64 7.62 -11.00
N GLY A 65 21.23 6.46 -10.69
CA GLY A 65 21.49 5.98 -9.33
C GLY A 65 20.32 5.26 -8.67
N ILE A 66 19.22 5.05 -9.40
CA ILE A 66 18.04 4.25 -8.98
C ILE A 66 17.56 3.31 -10.10
N ASP A 67 18.32 3.25 -11.19
CA ASP A 67 18.08 2.51 -12.44
C ASP A 67 18.49 1.02 -12.37
N GLU A 68 19.19 0.61 -11.31
CA GLU A 68 19.54 -0.79 -11.06
C GLU A 68 18.33 -1.66 -10.68
N LEU A 69 17.24 -1.03 -10.21
CA LEU A 69 16.01 -1.72 -9.85
C LEU A 69 15.10 -1.87 -11.07
N ALA A 70 14.68 -3.11 -11.35
CA ALA A 70 13.83 -3.40 -12.50
C ALA A 70 12.40 -2.78 -12.41
N SER A 71 12.05 -2.20 -11.26
CA SER A 71 10.76 -1.57 -10.98
C SER A 71 10.83 -0.74 -9.69
N GLY A 72 10.09 0.37 -9.60
CA GLY A 72 10.03 1.23 -8.40
C GLY A 72 10.67 2.60 -8.58
N ASP A 73 11.05 2.92 -9.82
CA ASP A 73 11.72 4.16 -10.20
C ASP A 73 10.94 5.41 -9.81
N ASP A 74 9.60 5.31 -9.77
CA ASP A 74 8.68 6.35 -9.30
C ASP A 74 8.88 6.68 -7.82
N GLU A 75 8.82 5.68 -6.93
CA GLU A 75 9.00 5.86 -5.49
C GLU A 75 10.42 6.26 -5.13
N LEU A 76 11.41 5.67 -5.79
CA LEU A 76 12.81 6.04 -5.58
C LEU A 76 13.09 7.46 -6.04
N PHE A 77 12.49 7.89 -7.16
CA PHE A 77 12.58 9.26 -7.62
C PHE A 77 11.86 10.22 -6.65
N LEU A 78 10.70 9.84 -6.12
CA LEU A 78 10.02 10.58 -5.05
C LEU A 78 10.95 10.77 -3.85
N HIS A 79 11.64 9.72 -3.39
CA HIS A 79 12.60 9.83 -2.30
C HIS A 79 13.76 10.77 -2.61
N LYS A 80 14.34 10.69 -3.82
CA LYS A 80 15.38 11.63 -4.27
C LYS A 80 14.88 13.08 -4.19
N VAL A 81 13.67 13.35 -4.68
CA VAL A 81 13.08 14.70 -4.62
C VAL A 81 12.77 15.10 -3.17
N ALA A 82 12.30 14.18 -2.34
CA ALA A 82 11.96 14.45 -0.93
C ALA A 82 13.20 14.76 -0.09
N GLU A 83 14.36 14.20 -0.41
CA GLU A 83 15.63 14.53 0.25
C GLU A 83 16.07 15.98 -0.01
N GLN A 84 15.78 16.53 -1.19
CA GLN A 84 16.20 17.89 -1.58
C GLN A 84 15.10 18.95 -1.40
N TYR A 85 13.84 18.57 -1.64
CA TYR A 85 12.68 19.46 -1.71
C TYR A 85 11.43 18.86 -1.05
N PRO A 86 11.48 18.49 0.24
CA PRO A 86 10.37 17.85 0.93
C PRO A 86 9.09 18.69 0.90
N ASP A 87 9.20 20.02 1.04
CA ASP A 87 8.05 20.94 1.05
C ASP A 87 7.46 21.22 -0.35
N ARG A 88 8.08 20.73 -1.44
CA ARG A 88 7.58 20.94 -2.83
C ARG A 88 6.78 19.75 -3.38
N ILE A 89 6.59 18.73 -2.57
CA ILE A 89 5.80 17.54 -2.88
C ILE A 89 4.40 17.75 -2.28
N ILE A 90 3.36 17.61 -3.10
CA ILE A 90 1.98 17.90 -2.69
C ILE A 90 1.05 16.76 -3.09
N PHE A 91 0.08 16.44 -2.25
CA PHE A 91 -0.96 15.48 -2.62
C PHE A 91 -2.04 16.21 -3.43
N CYS A 92 -2.44 15.64 -4.57
CA CYS A 92 -3.35 16.28 -5.51
C CYS A 92 -4.80 15.93 -5.15
N LYS A 93 -5.37 16.61 -4.15
CA LYS A 93 -6.74 16.31 -3.68
C LYS A 93 -7.83 16.90 -4.59
N SER A 94 -7.82 16.53 -5.86
CA SER A 94 -8.87 16.86 -6.84
C SER A 94 -9.43 15.57 -7.43
N GLN A 95 -10.76 15.49 -7.56
CA GLN A 95 -11.43 14.37 -8.22
C GLN A 95 -11.14 14.34 -9.74
N ASP A 96 -10.91 15.50 -10.36
CA ASP A 96 -10.57 15.59 -11.79
C ASP A 96 -9.15 15.09 -12.09
N ALA A 97 -8.29 15.05 -11.08
CA ALA A 97 -6.92 14.55 -11.19
C ALA A 97 -6.83 13.03 -10.99
N VAL A 98 -7.95 12.34 -10.77
CA VAL A 98 -7.98 10.92 -10.50
C VAL A 98 -7.76 10.12 -11.78
N VAL A 99 -6.79 9.21 -11.75
CA VAL A 99 -6.54 8.24 -12.82
C VAL A 99 -7.00 6.86 -12.38
N TYR A 100 -7.73 6.17 -13.26
CA TYR A 100 -8.25 4.83 -13.03
C TYR A 100 -7.37 3.75 -13.64
N THR A 101 -7.21 2.64 -12.94
CA THR A 101 -6.41 1.49 -13.38
C THR A 101 -7.16 0.19 -13.12
N ASP A 102 -6.92 -0.82 -13.95
CA ASP A 102 -7.54 -2.13 -13.80
C ASP A 102 -6.97 -2.90 -12.61
N ALA A 103 -7.87 -3.51 -11.84
CA ALA A 103 -7.54 -4.45 -10.79
C ALA A 103 -6.96 -5.75 -11.36
N LYS A 104 -6.27 -6.53 -10.53
CA LYS A 104 -5.73 -7.82 -10.95
C LYS A 104 -6.86 -8.84 -11.11
N PRO A 105 -6.80 -9.67 -12.18
CA PRO A 105 -7.89 -10.57 -12.53
C PRO A 105 -8.07 -11.73 -11.55
N ASP A 106 -7.02 -12.08 -10.80
CA ASP A 106 -7.00 -13.23 -9.91
C ASP A 106 -6.05 -13.04 -8.72
N LEU A 107 -6.20 -13.88 -7.70
CA LEU A 107 -5.42 -13.80 -6.46
C LEU A 107 -3.92 -14.03 -6.69
N LYS A 108 -3.53 -14.90 -7.62
CA LYS A 108 -2.11 -15.19 -7.91
C LYS A 108 -1.44 -13.95 -8.52
N SER A 109 -2.11 -13.31 -9.48
CA SER A 109 -1.69 -12.05 -10.09
C SER A 109 -1.61 -10.91 -9.06
N PHE A 110 -2.56 -10.84 -8.13
CA PHE A 110 -2.55 -9.89 -7.01
C PHE A 110 -1.37 -10.12 -6.07
N ILE A 111 -1.20 -11.34 -5.56
CA ILE A 111 -0.11 -11.70 -4.64
C ILE A 111 1.26 -11.46 -5.29
N SER A 112 1.43 -11.81 -6.58
CA SER A 112 2.66 -11.52 -7.32
C SER A 112 2.96 -10.01 -7.38
N GLN A 113 1.94 -9.18 -7.59
CA GLN A 113 2.10 -7.73 -7.55
C GLN A 113 2.51 -7.22 -6.16
N ARG A 114 1.85 -7.67 -5.09
CA ARG A 114 2.15 -7.24 -3.72
C ARG A 114 3.51 -7.72 -3.24
N ARG A 115 3.90 -8.95 -3.60
CA ARG A 115 5.24 -9.47 -3.33
C ARG A 115 6.30 -8.57 -3.95
N ARG A 116 6.12 -8.19 -5.22
CA ARG A 116 7.04 -7.27 -5.91
C ARG A 116 7.09 -5.90 -5.24
N TRP A 117 5.98 -5.35 -4.76
CA TRP A 117 5.98 -4.08 -4.03
C TRP A 117 6.70 -4.19 -2.69
N ALA A 118 6.47 -5.28 -1.95
CA ALA A 118 7.18 -5.55 -0.70
C ALA A 118 8.69 -5.73 -0.93
N SER A 119 9.12 -6.48 -1.95
CA SER A 119 10.55 -6.68 -2.26
C SER A 119 11.28 -5.37 -2.56
N LYS A 120 10.62 -4.38 -3.19
CA LYS A 120 11.22 -3.05 -3.43
C LYS A 120 11.50 -2.28 -2.15
N SER A 121 10.60 -2.39 -1.16
CA SER A 121 10.72 -1.63 0.09
C SER A 121 12.01 -1.94 0.87
N THR A 122 12.63 -3.10 0.63
CA THR A 122 13.95 -3.47 1.19
C THR A 122 15.09 -2.55 0.75
N LYS A 123 14.91 -1.82 -0.36
CA LYS A 123 15.90 -0.90 -0.94
C LYS A 123 15.64 0.55 -0.57
N TYR A 124 14.57 0.84 0.19
CA TYR A 124 14.29 2.20 0.62
C TYR A 124 15.40 2.69 1.56
N LYS A 125 15.89 3.90 1.33
CA LYS A 125 16.86 4.54 2.23
C LYS A 125 16.22 5.07 3.51
N ASN A 126 14.93 5.40 3.44
CA ASN A 126 14.19 5.98 4.57
C ASN A 126 13.83 4.92 5.62
N LYS A 127 14.62 4.88 6.69
CA LYS A 127 14.42 3.97 7.82
C LYS A 127 13.05 4.10 8.48
N GLY A 128 12.42 5.29 8.44
CA GLY A 128 11.09 5.51 9.00
C GLY A 128 10.00 4.75 8.23
N VAL A 129 10.10 4.69 6.90
CA VAL A 129 9.16 3.93 6.05
C VAL A 129 9.33 2.44 6.29
N ILE A 130 10.57 1.97 6.38
CA ILE A 130 10.88 0.58 6.70
C ILE A 130 10.32 0.21 8.08
N ALA A 131 10.58 1.03 9.10
CA ALA A 131 10.08 0.80 10.46
C ALA A 131 8.55 0.73 10.48
N LEU A 132 7.86 1.65 9.80
CA LEU A 132 6.39 1.62 9.69
C LEU A 132 5.89 0.33 9.03
N GLY A 133 6.51 -0.11 7.93
CA GLY A 133 6.15 -1.36 7.26
C GLY A 133 6.36 -2.59 8.15
N ILE A 134 7.49 -2.65 8.87
CA ILE A 134 7.78 -3.72 9.83
C ILE A 134 6.78 -3.69 10.99
N SER A 135 6.43 -2.53 11.53
CA SER A 135 5.45 -2.41 12.61
C SER A 135 4.07 -2.91 12.19
N ILE A 136 3.61 -2.56 10.97
CA ILE A 136 2.33 -3.05 10.44
C ILE A 136 2.38 -4.57 10.25
N TRP A 137 3.45 -5.11 9.67
CA TRP A 137 3.62 -6.55 9.49
C TRP A 137 3.63 -7.29 10.83
N PHE A 138 4.44 -6.81 11.77
CA PHE A 138 4.61 -7.43 13.08
C PHE A 138 3.30 -7.40 13.90
N PHE A 139 2.55 -6.30 13.85
CA PHE A 139 1.25 -6.21 14.51
C PHE A 139 0.26 -7.25 13.97
N ASN A 140 0.17 -7.42 12.64
CA ASN A 140 -0.68 -8.44 12.04
C ASN A 140 -0.21 -9.87 12.39
N LEU A 141 1.10 -10.10 12.42
CA LEU A 141 1.66 -11.38 12.84
C LEU A 141 1.34 -11.70 14.31
N LEU A 142 1.43 -10.72 15.21
CA LEU A 142 1.08 -10.91 16.63
C LEU A 142 -0.38 -11.27 16.82
N ILE A 143 -1.31 -10.65 16.08
CA ILE A 143 -2.72 -11.03 16.11
C ILE A 143 -2.90 -12.49 15.67
N LEU A 144 -2.21 -12.90 14.61
CA LEU A 144 -2.26 -14.28 14.11
C LEU A 144 -1.74 -15.29 15.13
N VAL A 145 -0.59 -15.02 15.75
CA VAL A 145 -0.01 -15.88 16.80
C VAL A 145 -0.93 -15.96 18.02
N ALA A 146 -1.47 -14.81 18.47
CA ALA A 146 -2.41 -14.76 19.58
C ALA A 146 -3.70 -15.54 19.28
N ALA A 147 -4.21 -15.48 18.04
CA ALA A 147 -5.36 -16.27 17.62
C ALA A 147 -5.09 -17.79 17.71
N VAL A 148 -3.90 -18.25 17.29
CA VAL A 148 -3.50 -19.66 17.42
C VAL A 148 -3.42 -20.07 18.90
N LEU A 149 -2.82 -19.24 19.76
CA LEU A 149 -2.74 -19.51 21.20
C LEU A 149 -4.12 -19.57 21.87
N ALA A 150 -5.05 -18.72 21.45
CA ALA A 150 -6.43 -18.75 21.93
C ALA A 150 -7.13 -20.08 21.57
N LEU A 151 -6.92 -20.57 20.33
CA LEU A 151 -7.44 -21.87 19.89
C LEU A 151 -6.83 -23.06 20.64
N CYS A 152 -5.57 -22.95 21.08
CA CYS A 152 -4.90 -23.95 21.92
C CYS A 152 -5.37 -23.95 23.39
N GLY A 153 -6.38 -23.16 23.75
CA GLY A 153 -7.04 -23.22 25.06
C GLY A 153 -6.66 -22.12 26.04
N VAL A 154 -5.83 -21.14 25.64
CA VAL A 154 -5.49 -19.99 26.51
C VAL A 154 -6.61 -18.95 26.47
N LYS A 155 -7.67 -19.18 27.26
CA LYS A 155 -8.93 -18.41 27.23
C LYS A 155 -8.76 -16.89 27.38
N PHE A 156 -7.82 -16.43 28.20
CA PHE A 156 -7.54 -14.98 28.36
C PHE A 156 -7.08 -14.33 27.05
N VAL A 157 -6.30 -15.05 26.24
CA VAL A 157 -5.77 -14.54 24.96
C VAL A 157 -6.89 -14.33 23.94
N ALA A 158 -7.99 -15.08 24.01
CA ALA A 158 -9.15 -14.88 23.14
C ALA A 158 -9.74 -13.47 23.29
N TRP A 159 -9.85 -12.96 24.52
CA TRP A 159 -10.32 -11.60 24.79
C TRP A 159 -9.34 -10.54 24.27
N VAL A 160 -8.03 -10.78 24.39
CA VAL A 160 -6.99 -9.90 23.84
C VAL A 160 -7.10 -9.82 22.31
N VAL A 161 -7.28 -10.97 21.64
CA VAL A 161 -7.47 -11.01 20.18
C VAL A 161 -8.72 -10.26 19.76
N LEU A 162 -9.85 -10.49 20.44
CA LEU A 162 -11.10 -9.79 20.14
C LEU A 162 -10.96 -8.28 20.30
N PHE A 163 -10.36 -7.82 21.41
CA PHE A 163 -10.09 -6.41 21.63
C PHE A 163 -9.16 -5.82 20.58
N ALA A 164 -8.07 -6.51 20.23
CA ALA A 164 -7.13 -6.08 19.19
C ALA A 164 -7.81 -5.96 17.81
N LEU A 165 -8.70 -6.89 17.45
CA LEU A 165 -9.48 -6.83 16.21
C LEU A 165 -10.43 -5.64 16.18
N LEU A 166 -11.16 -5.39 17.27
CA LEU A 166 -12.08 -4.25 17.38
C LEU A 166 -11.32 -2.92 17.27
N LEU A 167 -10.21 -2.79 18.01
CA LEU A 167 -9.36 -1.60 17.96
C LEU A 167 -8.79 -1.40 16.55
N LYS A 168 -8.24 -2.46 15.93
CA LYS A 168 -7.72 -2.43 14.56
C LYS A 168 -8.78 -1.95 13.57
N MET A 169 -9.96 -2.55 13.58
CA MET A 169 -11.06 -2.18 12.68
C MET A 169 -11.53 -0.74 12.90
N THR A 170 -11.55 -0.27 14.15
CA THR A 170 -11.92 1.12 14.49
C THR A 170 -10.90 2.10 13.90
N VAL A 171 -9.61 1.86 14.13
CA VAL A 171 -8.53 2.70 13.57
C VAL A 171 -8.53 2.68 12.05
N GLU A 172 -8.70 1.50 11.45
CA GLU A 172 -8.80 1.33 10.00
C GLU A 172 -10.00 2.08 9.42
N PHE A 173 -11.15 2.06 10.10
CA PHE A 173 -12.35 2.80 9.69
C PHE A 173 -12.10 4.31 9.71
N LEU A 174 -11.57 4.84 10.81
CA LEU A 174 -11.26 6.27 10.94
C LEU A 174 -10.24 6.73 9.88
N PHE A 175 -9.28 5.87 9.53
CA PHE A 175 -8.29 6.16 8.50
C PHE A 175 -8.89 6.16 7.08
N ILE A 176 -9.71 5.16 6.74
CA ILE A 176 -10.16 4.94 5.35
C ILE A 176 -11.45 5.68 5.00
N GLN A 177 -12.26 6.07 5.98
CA GLN A 177 -13.50 6.84 5.78
C GLN A 177 -13.29 8.15 4.99
N PRO A 178 -12.32 9.04 5.30
CA PRO A 178 -12.12 10.25 4.51
C PRO A 178 -11.66 9.96 3.07
N LEU A 179 -10.97 8.84 2.84
CA LEU A 179 -10.44 8.44 1.53
C LEU A 179 -11.56 7.87 0.64
N THR A 180 -12.40 7.01 1.20
CA THR A 180 -13.61 6.49 0.52
C THR A 180 -14.60 7.60 0.21
N ARG A 181 -14.74 8.60 1.10
CA ARG A 181 -15.55 9.80 0.82
C ARG A 181 -14.96 10.64 -0.30
N PHE A 182 -13.65 10.86 -0.32
CA PHE A 182 -12.96 11.58 -1.40
C PHE A 182 -13.11 10.86 -2.75
N ALA A 183 -13.04 9.53 -2.74
CA ALA A 183 -13.23 8.70 -3.93
C ALA A 183 -14.70 8.59 -4.37
N SER A 184 -15.66 9.12 -3.61
CA SER A 184 -17.10 8.88 -3.81
C SER A 184 -17.46 7.39 -3.83
N ARG A 185 -16.79 6.60 -2.98
CA ARG A 185 -16.89 5.14 -2.87
C ARG A 185 -17.14 4.66 -1.43
N ASN A 186 -18.05 5.33 -0.71
CA ASN A 186 -18.36 4.99 0.70
C ASN A 186 -18.95 3.58 0.85
N GLU A 187 -19.57 3.03 -0.19
CA GLU A 187 -20.06 1.66 -0.23
C GLU A 187 -18.96 0.62 -0.01
N LEU A 188 -17.69 0.99 -0.24
CA LEU A 188 -16.56 0.10 0.00
C LEU A 188 -16.35 -0.19 1.49
N LEU A 189 -16.82 0.67 2.40
CA LEU A 189 -16.66 0.48 3.85
C LEU A 189 -17.32 -0.80 4.36
N TRP A 190 -18.35 -1.31 3.65
CA TRP A 190 -18.96 -2.61 3.97
C TRP A 190 -17.99 -3.79 3.84
N TYR A 191 -16.94 -3.65 3.03
CA TYR A 191 -15.91 -4.68 2.87
C TYR A 191 -14.77 -4.55 3.88
N LEU A 192 -14.77 -3.50 4.72
CA LEU A 192 -13.70 -3.25 5.69
C LEU A 192 -13.51 -4.43 6.67
N PRO A 193 -14.55 -5.02 7.31
CA PRO A 193 -14.33 -6.13 8.23
C PRO A 193 -13.64 -7.31 7.56
N LEU A 194 -14.07 -7.66 6.33
CA LEU A 194 -13.48 -8.75 5.58
C LEU A 194 -12.04 -8.44 5.14
N LEU A 195 -11.81 -7.23 4.60
CA LEU A 195 -10.47 -6.81 4.20
C LEU A 195 -9.53 -6.74 5.41
N SER A 196 -10.02 -6.30 6.57
CA SER A 196 -9.26 -6.23 7.82
C SER A 196 -8.79 -7.62 8.28
N LEU A 197 -9.64 -8.63 8.17
CA LEU A 197 -9.28 -10.03 8.42
C LEU A 197 -8.31 -10.57 7.37
N ALA A 198 -8.55 -10.25 6.09
CA ALA A 198 -7.65 -10.63 5.02
C ALA A 198 -6.25 -10.01 5.22
N HIS A 199 -6.16 -8.74 5.63
CA HIS A 199 -4.91 -8.03 5.96
C HIS A 199 -4.05 -8.84 6.93
N ILE A 200 -4.65 -9.41 7.98
CA ILE A 200 -3.91 -10.18 9.00
C ILE A 200 -3.18 -11.35 8.35
N LEU A 201 -3.88 -12.10 7.49
CA LEU A 201 -3.33 -13.28 6.83
C LEU A 201 -2.34 -12.91 5.72
N TYR A 202 -2.76 -12.06 4.79
CA TYR A 202 -1.97 -11.82 3.60
C TYR A 202 -0.79 -10.88 3.86
N LEU A 203 -0.88 -9.91 4.78
CA LEU A 203 0.29 -9.07 5.10
C LEU A 203 1.35 -9.90 5.80
N ALA A 204 0.97 -10.79 6.72
CA ALA A 204 1.90 -11.74 7.34
C ALA A 204 2.62 -12.57 6.26
N TYR A 205 1.85 -13.13 5.31
CA TYR A 205 2.37 -13.91 4.19
C TYR A 205 3.28 -13.12 3.23
N ILE A 206 2.85 -11.92 2.81
CA ILE A 206 3.61 -11.06 1.88
C ILE A 206 4.88 -10.52 2.54
N GLY A 207 4.88 -10.21 3.84
CA GLY A 207 6.09 -9.77 4.52
C GLY A 207 7.18 -10.86 4.58
N ILE A 208 6.79 -12.14 4.64
CA ILE A 208 7.73 -13.25 4.54
C ILE A 208 8.20 -13.40 3.08
N LEU A 209 7.28 -13.47 2.11
CA LEU A 209 7.63 -13.69 0.71
C LEU A 209 8.30 -12.52 0.00
N GLY A 210 8.08 -11.29 0.46
CA GLY A 210 8.69 -10.09 -0.09
C GLY A 210 10.19 -10.05 0.17
N ASN A 211 10.64 -10.67 1.27
CA ASN A 211 12.04 -10.77 1.64
C ASN A 211 12.71 -12.07 1.12
N VAL A 212 11.92 -12.99 0.57
CA VAL A 212 12.40 -14.33 0.18
C VAL A 212 12.16 -14.60 -1.32
N GLY A 213 13.25 -14.85 -2.02
CA GLY A 213 13.26 -15.43 -3.37
C GLY A 213 13.18 -14.43 -4.53
N LYS A 214 13.47 -14.94 -5.73
CA LYS A 214 13.36 -14.19 -7.01
C LYS A 214 11.89 -13.98 -7.38
N TYR A 215 11.58 -12.88 -8.05
CA TYR A 215 10.26 -12.65 -8.65
C TYR A 215 10.37 -12.49 -10.17
N ASP A 216 9.33 -12.92 -10.88
CA ASP A 216 9.24 -12.73 -12.34
C ASP A 216 8.66 -11.35 -12.65
N TRP A 217 9.34 -10.60 -13.52
CA TRP A 217 8.89 -9.32 -14.02
C TRP A 217 8.99 -9.25 -15.53
N LYS A 218 7.83 -9.34 -16.20
CA LYS A 218 7.71 -9.31 -17.67
C LYS A 218 8.64 -10.32 -18.36
N GLY A 219 8.72 -11.54 -17.83
CA GLY A 219 9.57 -12.60 -18.37
C GLY A 219 11.04 -12.53 -17.95
N ARG A 220 11.41 -11.64 -17.02
CA ARG A 220 12.75 -11.55 -16.44
C ARG A 220 12.72 -12.00 -14.99
N GLN A 221 13.67 -12.84 -14.59
CA GLN A 221 13.89 -13.22 -13.19
C GLN A 221 14.71 -12.13 -12.50
N VAL A 222 14.09 -11.43 -11.54
CA VAL A 222 14.72 -10.35 -10.78
C VAL A 222 14.96 -10.85 -9.34
N LYS A 223 16.16 -10.59 -8.83
CA LYS A 223 16.54 -10.86 -7.43
C LYS A 223 16.04 -9.76 -6.51
#